data_AF-A0A841Z456-F1
#
_entry.id   AF-A0A841Z456-F1
#
_cell.length_a   1.000
_cell.length_b   1.000
_cell.length_c   1.000
_cell.angle_alpha   90.00
_cell.angle_beta   90.00
_cell.angle_gamma   90.00
#
_symmetry.space_group_name_H-M   'P 1'
#
loop_
_entity.id
_entity.type
_entity.pdbx_description
1 polymer ?
#
loop_
_entity_poly.entity_id
_entity_poly.type
_entity_poly.pdbx_seq_one_letter_code
_entity_poly.pdbx_strand_id
1 'polypeptide(L)'
;MKKHRNLWLTLGIVFILCIGGYIFFFAIPKHTATNAVNAYMQEQGLSDDQVRSEKIQKDWKSGGYVATVKLKDDPEMTYEYNYDKKFSYPHHIYLLVFKQGSGQNDKDVKYPPLK
;
A
#
# COMPACT_ATOMS: atom_id res chain seq x y z
N MET A 1 -19.60 -44.00 7.95
CA MET A 1 -18.56 -42.96 8.10
C MET A 1 -17.63 -42.78 6.88
N LYS A 2 -17.32 -43.83 6.08
CA LYS A 2 -16.41 -43.70 4.90
C LYS A 2 -16.92 -42.77 3.78
N LYS A 3 -18.25 -42.63 3.60
CA LYS A 3 -18.88 -41.83 2.53
C LYS A 3 -18.57 -40.33 2.61
N HIS A 4 -18.39 -39.80 3.81
CA HIS A 4 -18.08 -38.37 4.03
C HIS A 4 -16.58 -38.10 4.11
N ARG A 5 -15.74 -39.13 4.32
CA ARG A 5 -14.29 -38.97 4.46
C ARG A 5 -13.67 -38.34 3.22
N ASN A 6 -14.09 -38.78 2.03
CA ASN A 6 -13.62 -38.23 0.77
C ASN A 6 -14.14 -36.79 0.55
N LEU A 7 -15.35 -36.48 1.03
CA LEU A 7 -15.92 -35.13 0.96
C LEU A 7 -15.16 -34.13 1.86
N TRP A 8 -14.83 -34.53 3.10
CA TRP A 8 -14.03 -33.71 4.02
C TRP A 8 -12.60 -33.48 3.50
N LEU A 9 -12.00 -34.50 2.88
CA LEU A 9 -10.69 -34.36 2.21
C LEU A 9 -10.76 -33.38 1.04
N THR A 10 -11.77 -33.47 0.18
CA THR A 10 -11.97 -32.53 -0.93
C THR A 10 -12.20 -31.10 -0.42
N LEU A 11 -13.06 -30.92 0.58
CA LEU A 11 -13.31 -29.60 1.17
C LEU A 11 -12.05 -29.01 1.81
N GLY A 12 -11.24 -29.84 2.48
CA GLY A 12 -9.95 -29.43 3.03
C GLY A 12 -8.98 -28.94 1.96
N ILE A 13 -8.87 -29.66 0.83
CA ILE A 13 -8.01 -29.26 -0.29
C ILE A 13 -8.50 -27.93 -0.90
N VAL A 14 -9.80 -27.81 -1.16
CA VAL A 14 -10.38 -26.57 -1.70
C VAL A 14 -10.12 -25.39 -0.76
N PHE A 15 -10.28 -25.59 0.55
CA PHE A 15 -10.01 -24.56 1.54
C PHE A 15 -8.54 -24.11 1.54
N ILE A 16 -7.59 -25.06 1.47
CA ILE A 16 -6.16 -24.76 1.37
C ILE A 16 -5.85 -23.98 0.08
N LEU A 17 -6.44 -24.35 -1.06
CA LEU A 17 -6.28 -23.62 -2.31
C LEU A 17 -6.85 -22.20 -2.23
N CYS A 18 -8.00 -22.01 -1.59
CA CYS A 18 -8.57 -20.68 -1.36
C CYS A 18 -7.65 -19.80 -0.49
N ILE A 19 -7.08 -20.37 0.58
CA ILE A 19 -6.11 -19.65 1.43
C ILE A 19 -4.85 -19.30 0.63
N GLY A 20 -4.29 -20.25 -0.11
CA GLY A 20 -3.10 -20.02 -0.94
C GLY A 20 -3.35 -18.94 -1.99
N GLY A 21 -4.50 -18.99 -2.66
CA GLY A 21 -4.93 -17.95 -3.59
C GLY A 21 -5.08 -16.59 -2.92
N TYR A 22 -5.71 -16.52 -1.75
CA TYR A 22 -5.84 -15.26 -1.01
C TYR A 22 -4.47 -14.65 -0.66
N ILE A 23 -3.55 -15.46 -0.15
CA ILE A 23 -2.20 -15.00 0.21
C ILE A 23 -1.48 -14.47 -1.03
N PHE A 24 -1.52 -15.22 -2.13
CA PHE A 24 -0.83 -14.88 -3.37
C PHE A 24 -1.40 -13.61 -4.03
N PHE A 25 -2.72 -13.48 -4.14
CA PHE A 25 -3.36 -12.36 -4.85
C PHE A 25 -3.49 -11.10 -4.00
N PHE A 26 -3.60 -11.22 -2.67
CA PHE A 26 -3.93 -10.09 -1.80
C PHE A 26 -2.86 -9.78 -0.76
N ALA A 27 -2.45 -10.79 0.02
CA ALA A 27 -1.55 -10.55 1.15
C ALA A 27 -0.15 -10.15 0.70
N ILE A 28 0.46 -10.92 -0.21
CA ILE A 28 1.82 -10.64 -0.71
C ILE A 28 1.89 -9.28 -1.41
N PRO A 29 1.01 -8.95 -2.38
CA PRO A 29 1.11 -7.66 -3.08
C PRO A 29 0.89 -6.46 -2.16
N LYS A 30 -0.02 -6.58 -1.18
CA LYS A 30 -0.25 -5.52 -0.19
C LYS A 30 0.99 -5.32 0.69
N HIS A 31 1.59 -6.41 1.17
CA HIS A 31 2.80 -6.34 1.98
C HIS A 31 3.98 -5.74 1.20
N THR A 32 4.16 -6.12 -0.06
CA THR A 32 5.17 -5.50 -0.94
C THR A 32 4.95 -4.00 -1.10
N ALA A 33 3.70 -3.57 -1.30
CA ALA A 33 3.38 -2.15 -1.42
C ALA A 33 3.66 -1.38 -0.13
N THR A 34 3.28 -1.92 1.03
CA THR A 34 3.60 -1.33 2.34
C THR A 34 5.11 -1.17 2.54
N ASN A 35 5.90 -2.19 2.22
CA ASN A 35 7.35 -2.12 2.38
C ASN A 35 7.98 -1.07 1.45
N ALA A 36 7.49 -0.94 0.21
CA ALA A 36 7.93 0.08 -0.72
C ALA A 36 7.61 1.50 -0.21
N VAL A 37 6.40 1.71 0.34
CA VAL A 37 5.98 2.99 0.93
C VAL A 37 6.84 3.34 2.14
N ASN A 38 7.08 2.39 3.03
CA ASN A 38 7.93 2.61 4.21
C ASN A 38 9.37 2.93 3.81
N ALA A 39 9.94 2.22 2.84
CA ALA A 39 11.29 2.50 2.34
C ALA A 39 11.38 3.90 1.72
N TYR A 40 10.39 4.29 0.93
CA TYR A 40 10.32 5.63 0.33
C TYR A 40 10.20 6.72 1.39
N MET A 41 9.33 6.55 2.40
CA MET A 41 9.19 7.50 3.50
C MET A 41 10.50 7.64 4.29
N GLN A 42 11.17 6.54 4.60
CA GLN A 42 12.48 6.56 5.28
C GLN A 42 13.54 7.32 4.46
N GLU A 43 13.56 7.14 3.13
CA GLU A 43 14.47 7.86 2.25
C GLU A 43 14.11 9.36 2.10
N GLN A 44 12.82 9.72 2.26
CA GLN A 44 12.40 11.11 2.45
C GLN A 44 12.81 11.69 3.82
N GLY A 45 13.39 10.89 4.71
CA GLY A 45 13.77 11.30 6.06
C GLY A 45 12.60 11.30 7.06
N LEU A 46 11.48 10.65 6.73
CA LEU A 46 10.36 10.46 7.64
C LEU A 46 10.59 9.25 8.54
N SER A 47 10.42 9.44 9.84
CA SER A 47 10.40 8.36 10.82
C SER A 47 8.96 7.99 11.20
N ASP A 48 8.76 6.73 11.63
CA ASP A 48 7.44 6.19 11.96
C ASP A 48 6.72 7.00 13.06
N ASP A 49 7.46 7.66 13.95
CA ASP A 49 6.89 8.50 15.00
C ASP A 49 6.32 9.83 14.46
N GLN A 50 6.69 10.27 13.26
CA GLN A 50 6.11 11.45 12.61
C GLN A 50 4.79 11.14 11.91
N VAL A 51 4.50 9.87 11.64
CA VAL A 51 3.24 9.43 11.03
C VAL A 51 2.12 9.51 12.06
N ARG A 52 1.08 10.29 11.75
CA ARG A 52 -0.13 10.36 12.57
C ARG A 52 -1.11 9.25 12.21
N SER A 53 -1.27 8.98 10.92
CA SER A 53 -2.14 7.92 10.43
C SER A 53 -1.71 7.50 9.03
N GLU A 54 -1.77 6.20 8.75
CA GLU A 54 -1.56 5.61 7.44
C GLU A 54 -2.73 4.69 7.09
N LYS A 55 -3.19 4.76 5.84
CA LYS A 55 -4.17 3.82 5.30
C LYS A 55 -3.74 3.37 3.91
N ILE A 56 -3.36 2.10 3.78
CA ILE A 56 -3.06 1.49 2.49
C ILE A 56 -4.27 0.73 1.93
N GLN A 57 -4.65 1.06 0.70
CA GLN A 57 -5.79 0.47 0.00
C GLN A 57 -5.41 0.02 -1.41
N LYS A 58 -6.04 -1.06 -1.87
CA LYS A 58 -5.93 -1.49 -3.26
C LYS A 58 -6.60 -0.46 -4.15
N ASP A 59 -5.87 0.06 -5.14
CA ASP A 59 -6.52 0.80 -6.22
C ASP A 59 -6.90 -0.18 -7.33
N TRP A 60 -8.20 -0.42 -7.45
CA TRP A 60 -8.78 -1.31 -8.45
C TRP A 60 -8.79 -0.72 -9.85
N LYS A 61 -8.63 0.60 -9.99
CA LYS A 61 -8.61 1.28 -11.30
C LYS A 61 -7.23 1.13 -11.96
N SER A 62 -6.16 1.46 -11.24
CA SER A 62 -4.79 1.35 -11.76
C SER A 62 -4.20 -0.06 -11.62
N GLY A 63 -4.70 -0.84 -10.64
CA GLY A 63 -4.12 -2.11 -10.25
C GLY A 63 -2.95 -1.98 -9.27
N GLY A 64 -2.67 -0.77 -8.77
CA GLY A 64 -1.68 -0.48 -7.74
C GLY A 64 -2.22 -0.53 -6.31
N TYR A 65 -1.55 0.18 -5.41
CA TYR A 65 -1.97 0.47 -4.05
C TYR A 65 -1.75 1.96 -3.77
N VAL A 66 -2.64 2.56 -2.99
CA VAL A 66 -2.47 3.94 -2.51
C VAL A 66 -2.36 3.90 -1.00
N ALA A 67 -1.26 4.45 -0.47
CA ALA A 67 -1.12 4.71 0.95
C ALA A 67 -1.38 6.20 1.21
N THR A 68 -2.46 6.49 1.91
CA THR A 68 -2.79 7.85 2.36
C THR A 68 -2.19 8.06 3.75
N VAL A 69 -1.27 9.02 3.85
CA VAL A 69 -0.51 9.33 5.06
C VAL A 69 -0.82 10.76 5.51
N LYS A 70 -1.04 10.92 6.82
CA LYS A 70 -1.07 12.22 7.49
C LYS A 70 0.08 12.30 8.47
N LEU A 71 0.81 13.41 8.44
CA LEU A 71 1.96 13.66 9.29
C LEU A 71 1.56 14.50 10.51
N LYS A 72 2.29 14.35 11.62
CA LYS A 72 2.05 15.12 12.85
C LYS A 72 2.52 16.57 12.72
N ASP A 73 3.63 16.77 12.03
CA ASP A 73 4.32 18.05 11.85
C ASP A 73 3.90 18.81 10.58
N ASP A 74 3.00 18.22 9.78
CA ASP A 74 2.37 18.82 8.62
C ASP A 74 0.90 18.35 8.49
N PRO A 75 0.02 18.71 9.44
CA PRO A 75 -1.30 18.10 9.59
C PRO A 75 -2.34 18.58 8.56
N GLU A 76 -2.07 19.68 7.86
CA GLU A 76 -2.96 20.21 6.81
C GLU A 76 -2.79 19.47 5.48
N MET A 77 -1.68 18.77 5.31
CA MET A 77 -1.35 18.03 4.10
C MET A 77 -1.79 16.58 4.19
N THR A 78 -2.14 16.03 3.03
CA THR A 78 -2.38 14.60 2.84
C THR A 78 -1.43 14.09 1.77
N TYR A 79 -0.58 13.15 2.14
CA TYR A 79 0.41 12.55 1.27
C TYR A 79 -0.16 11.22 0.74
N GLU A 80 -0.29 11.11 -0.58
CA GLU A 80 -0.75 9.91 -1.27
C GLU A 80 0.42 9.26 -2.01
N TYR A 81 0.92 8.17 -1.43
CA TYR A 81 1.96 7.34 -2.03
C TYR A 81 1.30 6.31 -2.94
N ASN A 82 1.33 6.56 -4.25
CA ASN A 82 0.73 5.69 -5.26
C ASN A 82 1.78 4.67 -5.73
N TYR A 83 1.65 3.43 -5.28
CA TYR A 83 2.53 2.32 -5.65
C TYR A 83 1.93 1.52 -6.81
N ASP A 84 2.65 1.41 -7.92
CA ASP A 84 2.40 0.44 -8.99
C ASP A 84 3.75 -0.03 -9.55
N LYS A 85 3.98 -1.34 -9.60
CA LYS A 85 5.21 -1.96 -10.14
C LYS A 85 5.57 -1.50 -11.57
N LYS A 86 4.62 -0.96 -12.32
CA LYS A 86 4.84 -0.42 -13.67
C LYS A 86 5.53 0.95 -13.65
N PHE A 87 5.51 1.66 -12.53
CA PHE A 87 6.14 2.97 -12.41
C PHE A 87 7.66 2.84 -12.39
N SER A 88 8.33 3.72 -13.14
CA SER A 88 9.80 3.82 -13.18
C SER A 88 10.36 4.81 -12.15
N TYR A 89 9.53 5.25 -11.19
CA TYR A 89 9.92 6.14 -10.09
C TYR A 89 10.62 5.37 -8.96
N PRO A 90 11.37 6.04 -8.07
CA PRO A 90 11.94 5.42 -6.88
C PRO A 90 10.90 4.61 -6.11
N HIS A 91 11.26 3.37 -5.74
CA HIS A 91 10.38 2.38 -5.09
C HIS A 91 9.06 2.09 -5.81
N HIS A 92 8.96 2.42 -7.10
CA HIS A 92 7.72 2.34 -7.88
C HIS A 92 6.59 3.22 -7.33
N ILE A 93 6.95 4.36 -6.72
CA ILE A 93 6.01 5.26 -6.06
C ILE A 93 5.92 6.59 -6.78
N TYR A 94 4.68 6.98 -7.07
CA TYR A 94 4.33 8.32 -7.49
C TYR A 94 3.64 9.04 -6.33
N LEU A 95 4.30 10.07 -5.79
CA LEU A 95 3.80 10.83 -4.65
C LEU A 95 2.93 12.00 -5.13
N LEU A 96 1.71 12.09 -4.60
CA LEU A 96 0.84 13.25 -4.72
C LEU A 96 0.58 13.84 -3.34
N VAL A 97 0.60 15.18 -3.22
CA VAL A 97 0.34 15.86 -1.96
C VAL A 97 -0.83 16.80 -2.13
N PHE A 98 -1.77 16.76 -1.19
CA PHE A 98 -2.99 17.54 -1.23
C PHE A 98 -3.15 18.43 0.00
N LYS A 99 -3.57 19.67 -0.23
CA LYS A 99 -4.06 20.59 0.81
C LYS A 99 -5.54 20.87 0.54
N GLN A 100 -6.42 20.50 1.47
CA GLN A 100 -7.87 20.70 1.34
C GLN A 100 -8.43 20.19 -0.01
N GLY A 101 -7.91 19.07 -0.51
CA GLY A 101 -8.32 18.46 -1.79
C GLY A 101 -7.67 19.05 -3.04
N SER A 102 -6.86 20.11 -2.92
CA SER A 102 -6.09 20.68 -4.02
C SER A 102 -4.67 20.11 -4.04
N GLY A 103 -4.23 19.63 -5.21
CA GLY A 103 -2.85 19.16 -5.40
C GLY A 103 -1.83 20.28 -5.21
N GLN A 104 -0.69 19.96 -4.61
CA GLN A 104 0.39 20.89 -4.31
C GLN A 104 1.60 20.62 -5.22
N ASN A 105 2.40 21.64 -5.50
CA ASN A 105 3.66 21.47 -6.23
C ASN A 105 4.78 21.05 -5.27
N ASP A 106 5.83 20.42 -5.80
CA ASP A 106 6.99 19.94 -5.02
C ASP A 106 7.68 21.04 -4.19
N LYS A 107 7.67 22.29 -4.66
CA LYS A 107 8.27 23.43 -3.93
C LYS A 107 7.44 23.92 -2.75
N ASP A 108 6.17 23.55 -2.70
CA ASP A 108 5.18 24.04 -1.74
C ASP A 108 4.91 23.00 -0.62
N VAL A 109 5.61 21.86 -0.65
CA VAL A 109 5.42 20.75 0.29
C VAL A 109 6.68 20.53 1.13
N LYS A 110 6.49 20.10 2.37
CA LYS A 110 7.59 19.86 3.30
C LYS A 110 8.43 18.64 2.92
N TYR A 111 7.77 17.59 2.42
CA TYR A 111 8.40 16.33 2.01
C TYR A 111 8.12 16.08 0.52
N PRO A 112 8.92 16.66 -0.39
CA PRO A 112 8.71 16.52 -1.84
C PRO A 112 9.05 15.10 -2.35
N PRO A 113 8.57 14.74 -3.55
CA PRO A 113 8.90 13.45 -4.17
C PRO A 113 10.41 13.24 -4.32
N LEU A 114 10.87 12.00 -4.11
CA LEU A 114 12.23 11.55 -4.43
C LEU A 114 12.47 11.62 -5.95
N LYS A 115 13.70 11.96 -6.34
CA LYS A 115 14.13 12.15 -7.73
C LYS A 115 15.02 11.01 -8.23
#